data_AF-A0A2N2LYW3-F1
#
_entry.id   AF-A0A2N2LYW3-F1
#
_cell.length_a   1.000
_cell.length_b   1.000
_cell.length_c   1.000
_cell.angle_alpha   90.00
_cell.angle_beta   90.00
_cell.angle_gamma   90.00
#
_symmetry.space_group_name_H-M   'P 1'
#
loop_
_entity.id
_entity.type
_entity.pdbx_description
1 polymer ?
#
loop_
_entity_poly.entity_id
_entity_poly.type
_entity_poly.pdbx_seq_one_letter_code
_entity_poly.pdbx_strand_id
1 'polypeptide(L)'
;MIYPGSIERVDFGEAADEKFFVIAKIEKGHTTFKAHKLSGRRFIDLAVKVKTGDNLMEKILAVLPAEDQLADAMLRLVVNYPRETEVFLDETALREKCISAFEFHLVRRPQEEARSRFSMDESVANLTPIELLGRYWQTVKLDPGNTQPLQALAASIIQEVSGMAEVDLQSGVNE
;
A
#
# COMPACT_ATOMS: atom_id res chain seq x y z
N MET A 1 -2.63 -17.25 38.63
CA MET A 1 -3.71 -17.48 37.66
C MET A 1 -3.05 -17.82 36.32
N ILE A 2 -3.46 -18.90 35.64
CA ILE A 2 -2.89 -19.32 34.35
C ILE A 2 -4.00 -19.30 33.31
N TYR A 3 -3.74 -18.74 32.13
CA TYR A 3 -4.67 -18.72 31.01
C TYR A 3 -4.05 -19.45 29.82
N PRO A 4 -4.47 -20.69 29.50
CA PRO A 4 -3.92 -21.46 28.39
C PRO A 4 -4.40 -20.98 27.02
N GLY A 5 -5.41 -20.11 26.96
CA GLY A 5 -6.02 -19.67 25.71
C GLY A 5 -6.85 -20.77 25.05
N SER A 6 -7.10 -20.60 23.76
CA SER A 6 -7.75 -21.60 22.90
C SER A 6 -6.81 -22.77 22.58
N ILE A 7 -7.39 -23.92 22.24
CA ILE A 7 -6.60 -25.10 21.81
C ILE A 7 -6.16 -25.02 20.34
N GLU A 8 -6.88 -24.23 19.54
CA GLU A 8 -6.65 -24.00 18.11
C GLU A 8 -6.60 -22.51 17.81
N ARG A 9 -6.03 -22.16 16.67
CA ARG A 9 -6.03 -20.78 16.15
C ARG A 9 -7.37 -20.46 15.50
N VAL A 10 -7.97 -19.36 15.90
CA VAL A 10 -9.29 -18.95 15.38
C VAL A 10 -9.17 -18.03 14.17
N ASP A 11 -8.17 -17.14 14.18
CA ASP A 11 -7.92 -16.19 13.09
C ASP A 11 -6.42 -15.97 12.86
N PHE A 12 -6.10 -15.15 11.85
CA PHE A 12 -4.72 -14.80 11.49
C PHE A 12 -4.02 -13.85 12.48
N GLY A 13 -4.75 -13.22 13.40
CA GLY A 13 -4.15 -12.47 14.51
C GLY A 13 -3.40 -13.40 15.47
N GLU A 14 -3.83 -14.66 15.56
CA GLU A 14 -3.19 -15.70 16.37
C GLU A 14 -2.14 -16.51 15.57
N ALA A 15 -1.76 -16.07 14.37
CA ALA A 15 -0.82 -16.80 13.50
C ALA A 15 0.61 -16.92 14.07
N ALA A 16 0.98 -16.11 15.05
CA ALA A 16 2.25 -16.24 15.76
C ALA A 16 2.11 -17.00 17.10
N ASP A 17 0.89 -17.27 17.56
CA ASP A 17 0.64 -17.76 18.91
C ASP A 17 0.91 -19.25 19.05
N GLU A 18 1.67 -19.62 20.08
CA GLU A 18 1.78 -21.02 20.47
C GLU A 18 0.54 -21.44 21.26
N LYS A 19 -0.14 -22.49 20.80
CA LYS A 19 -1.27 -23.07 21.52
C LYS A 19 -0.77 -24.16 22.47
N PHE A 20 -1.32 -24.21 23.67
CA PHE A 20 -0.96 -25.20 24.67
C PHE A 20 -2.14 -25.52 25.58
N PHE A 21 -2.12 -26.70 26.18
CA PHE A 21 -2.95 -26.99 27.35
C PHE A 21 -2.06 -27.15 28.58
N VAL A 22 -2.65 -26.98 29.77
CA VAL A 22 -1.92 -27.06 31.04
C VAL A 22 -2.46 -28.20 31.88
N ILE A 23 -1.56 -29.05 32.36
CA ILE A 23 -1.85 -30.02 33.41
C ILE A 23 -1.34 -29.45 34.73
N ALA A 24 -2.24 -29.18 35.67
CA ALA A 24 -1.91 -28.73 37.02
C ALA A 24 -2.04 -29.87 38.03
N LYS A 25 -1.09 -29.97 38.96
CA LYS A 25 -1.17 -30.81 40.16
C LYS A 25 -1.31 -29.90 41.36
N ILE A 26 -2.38 -30.11 42.13
CA ILE A 26 -2.75 -29.24 43.23
C ILE A 26 -2.72 -30.05 44.52
N GLU A 27 -1.93 -29.57 45.48
CA GLU A 27 -1.82 -30.10 46.83
C GLU A 27 -1.96 -28.96 47.84
N LYS A 28 -2.25 -29.28 49.10
CA LYS A 28 -2.42 -28.26 50.13
C LYS A 28 -1.11 -27.49 50.35
N GLY A 29 -1.09 -26.22 49.98
CA GLY A 29 0.08 -25.35 50.10
C GLY A 29 1.13 -25.53 48.99
N HIS A 30 0.88 -26.39 47.99
CA HIS A 30 1.81 -26.61 46.89
C HIS A 30 1.07 -26.89 45.58
N THR A 31 1.42 -26.15 44.53
CA THR A 31 0.83 -26.33 43.19
C THR A 31 1.93 -26.35 42.15
N THR A 32 1.92 -27.34 41.26
CA THR A 32 2.79 -27.39 40.08
C THR A 32 1.97 -27.46 38.80
N PHE A 33 2.52 -27.00 37.70
CA PHE A 33 1.86 -27.09 36.40
C PHE A 33 2.86 -27.39 35.29
N LYS A 34 2.37 -28.01 34.21
CA LYS A 34 3.13 -28.28 33.00
C LYS A 34 2.32 -27.86 31.78
N ALA A 35 2.93 -27.08 30.90
CA ALA A 35 2.36 -26.72 29.61
C ALA A 35 2.73 -27.77 28.56
N HIS A 36 1.75 -28.16 27.75
CA HIS A 36 1.91 -29.09 26.64
C HIS A 36 1.52 -28.38 25.36
N LYS A 37 2.52 -28.15 24.49
CA LYS A 37 2.31 -27.47 23.21
C LYS A 37 1.45 -28.31 22.29
N LEU A 38 0.50 -27.67 21.63
CA LEU A 38 -0.39 -28.24 20.65
C LEU A 38 0.11 -27.87 19.26
N SER A 39 0.29 -28.88 18.42
CA SER A 39 0.45 -28.71 16.98
C SER A 39 -0.94 -28.62 16.35
N GLY A 40 -1.51 -27.41 16.34
CA GLY A 40 -2.77 -27.12 15.65
C GLY A 40 -2.57 -26.93 14.15
N ARG A 41 -3.64 -26.50 13.46
CA ARG A 41 -3.55 -26.17 12.03
C ARG A 41 -2.58 -25.01 11.80
N ARG A 42 -1.77 -25.08 10.74
CA ARG A 42 -0.84 -24.02 10.36
C ARG A 42 -1.61 -22.82 9.81
N PHE A 43 -1.27 -21.62 10.29
CA PHE A 43 -1.74 -20.36 9.73
C PHE A 43 -0.53 -19.65 9.14
N ILE A 44 -0.60 -19.33 7.86
CA ILE A 44 0.45 -18.65 7.11
C ILE A 44 -0.12 -17.29 6.69
N ASP A 45 0.42 -16.23 7.26
CA ASP A 45 0.02 -14.85 6.96
C ASP A 45 1.17 -14.13 6.24
N LEU A 46 0.99 -13.85 4.95
CA LEU A 46 2.00 -13.24 4.10
C LEU A 46 1.56 -11.84 3.69
N ALA A 47 2.52 -10.94 3.62
CA ALA A 47 2.32 -9.61 3.07
C ALA A 47 3.42 -9.30 2.05
N VAL A 48 3.01 -8.89 0.86
CA VAL A 48 3.93 -8.44 -0.19
C VAL A 48 3.62 -7.00 -0.58
N LYS A 49 4.66 -6.21 -0.83
CA LYS A 49 4.57 -4.85 -1.35
C LYS A 49 5.29 -4.77 -2.68
N VAL A 50 4.53 -4.43 -3.71
CA VAL A 50 5.00 -4.23 -5.09
C VAL A 50 5.05 -2.72 -5.34
N LYS A 51 6.11 -2.25 -5.99
CA LYS A 51 6.30 -0.84 -6.37
C LYS A 51 6.11 -0.69 -7.88
N THR A 52 5.89 0.54 -8.32
CA THR A 52 5.83 0.89 -9.74
C THR A 52 7.12 0.45 -10.44
N GLY A 53 6.98 -0.29 -11.55
CA GLY A 53 8.10 -0.86 -12.32
C GLY A 53 8.56 -2.27 -11.89
N ASP A 54 8.05 -2.80 -10.78
CA ASP A 54 8.26 -4.21 -10.43
C ASP A 54 7.34 -5.14 -11.24
N ASN A 55 7.76 -6.39 -11.44
CA ASN A 55 6.87 -7.45 -11.92
C ASN A 55 5.97 -7.94 -10.77
N LEU A 56 4.67 -7.64 -10.84
CA LEU A 56 3.68 -7.96 -9.81
C LEU A 56 3.63 -9.46 -9.50
N MET A 57 3.46 -10.31 -10.52
CA MET A 57 3.30 -11.75 -10.33
C MET A 57 4.58 -12.41 -9.83
N GLU A 58 5.73 -12.01 -10.35
CA GLU A 58 7.02 -12.55 -9.92
C GLU A 58 7.26 -12.29 -8.43
N LYS A 59 6.99 -11.06 -7.95
CA LYS A 59 7.11 -10.73 -6.52
C LYS A 59 6.14 -11.51 -5.64
N ILE A 60 4.91 -11.72 -6.11
CA ILE A 60 3.94 -12.52 -5.37
C ILE A 60 4.40 -13.97 -5.27
N LEU A 61 4.80 -14.58 -6.39
CA LEU A 61 5.21 -15.98 -6.42
C LEU A 61 6.48 -16.23 -5.58
N ALA A 62 7.40 -15.26 -5.53
CA ALA A 62 8.63 -15.36 -4.74
C ALA A 62 8.39 -15.42 -3.22
N VAL A 63 7.26 -14.91 -2.72
CA VAL A 63 6.93 -14.98 -1.28
C VAL A 63 6.10 -16.21 -0.92
N LEU A 64 5.57 -16.93 -1.91
CA LEU A 64 4.76 -18.11 -1.64
C LEU A 64 5.67 -19.25 -1.10
N PRO A 65 5.25 -19.92 -0.01
CA PRO A 65 5.93 -21.10 0.50
C PRO A 65 5.97 -22.24 -0.52
N ALA A 66 6.85 -23.21 -0.26
CA ALA A 66 6.84 -24.47 -0.97
C ALA A 66 5.56 -25.27 -0.67
N GLU A 67 5.21 -26.17 -1.59
CA GLU A 67 3.92 -26.88 -1.59
C GLU A 67 3.70 -27.75 -0.34
N ASP A 68 4.78 -28.29 0.25
CA ASP A 68 4.79 -29.04 1.51
C ASP A 68 4.44 -28.17 2.72
N GLN A 69 4.82 -26.89 2.68
CA GLN A 69 4.48 -25.91 3.71
C GLN A 69 3.03 -25.44 3.59
N LEU A 70 2.47 -25.48 2.38
CA LEU A 70 1.09 -25.08 2.12
C LEU A 70 0.08 -26.16 2.50
N ALA A 71 0.44 -27.44 2.40
CA ALA A 71 -0.44 -28.57 2.69
C ALA A 71 -1.26 -28.38 4.00
N ASP A 72 -2.59 -28.43 3.90
CA ASP A 72 -3.55 -28.29 5.01
C ASP A 72 -3.47 -26.97 5.81
N ALA A 73 -2.73 -25.96 5.33
CA ALA A 73 -2.59 -24.67 6.00
C ALA A 73 -3.73 -23.71 5.66
N MET A 74 -4.06 -22.83 6.61
CA MET A 74 -4.84 -21.61 6.36
C MET A 74 -3.89 -20.54 5.82
N LEU A 75 -3.99 -20.18 4.55
CA LEU A 75 -3.11 -19.19 3.92
C LEU A 75 -3.86 -17.86 3.70
N ARG A 76 -3.29 -16.76 4.18
CA ARG A 76 -3.67 -15.40 3.79
C ARG A 76 -2.51 -14.72 3.10
N LEU A 77 -2.77 -14.15 1.93
CA LEU A 77 -1.81 -13.33 1.20
C LEU A 77 -2.36 -11.92 1.03
N VAL A 78 -1.69 -10.94 1.61
CA VAL A 78 -2.00 -9.52 1.46
C VAL A 78 -1.05 -8.90 0.43
N VAL A 79 -1.59 -8.46 -0.71
CA VAL A 79 -0.82 -7.85 -1.79
C VAL A 79 -1.08 -6.36 -1.82
N ASN A 80 -0.04 -5.56 -1.57
CA ASN A 80 -0.08 -4.11 -1.75
C ASN A 80 0.63 -3.76 -3.06
N TYR A 81 -0.08 -3.18 -4.03
CA TYR A 81 0.43 -2.95 -5.37
C TYR A 81 -0.12 -1.64 -5.96
N PRO A 82 0.59 -0.97 -6.89
CA PRO A 82 0.04 0.20 -7.57
C PRO A 82 -1.17 -0.19 -8.41
N ARG A 83 -2.25 0.61 -8.37
CA ARG A 83 -3.53 0.28 -9.02
C ARG A 83 -3.39 -0.01 -10.51
N GLU A 84 -2.48 0.66 -11.20
CA GLU A 84 -2.18 0.45 -12.62
C GLU A 84 -1.66 -0.96 -12.94
N THR A 85 -1.07 -1.65 -11.96
CA THR A 85 -0.55 -3.01 -12.14
C THR A 85 -1.59 -4.11 -11.91
N GLU A 86 -2.80 -3.76 -11.46
CA GLU A 86 -3.86 -4.72 -11.12
C GLU A 86 -4.19 -5.68 -12.26
N VAL A 87 -4.12 -5.20 -13.50
CA VAL A 87 -4.39 -5.98 -14.71
C VAL A 87 -3.40 -7.14 -14.92
N PHE A 88 -2.25 -7.11 -14.25
CA PHE A 88 -1.25 -8.17 -14.31
C PHE A 88 -1.44 -9.22 -13.20
N LEU A 89 -2.39 -9.03 -12.28
CA LEU A 89 -2.66 -9.98 -11.20
C LEU A 89 -3.45 -11.18 -11.74
N ASP A 90 -2.80 -12.33 -11.85
CA ASP A 90 -3.44 -13.58 -12.21
C ASP A 90 -3.88 -14.35 -10.95
N GLU A 91 -5.13 -14.12 -10.53
CA GLU A 91 -5.71 -14.82 -9.38
C GLU A 91 -5.86 -16.33 -9.61
N THR A 92 -6.09 -16.77 -10.85
CA THR A 92 -6.27 -18.18 -11.19
C THR A 92 -4.96 -18.93 -10.96
N ALA A 93 -3.86 -18.40 -11.48
CA ALA A 93 -2.53 -18.97 -11.27
C ALA A 93 -2.15 -19.03 -9.78
N LEU A 94 -2.51 -18.01 -8.99
CA LEU A 94 -2.28 -18.04 -7.54
C LEU A 94 -3.08 -19.12 -6.83
N ARG A 95 -4.35 -19.31 -7.22
CA ARG A 95 -5.21 -20.36 -6.66
C ARG A 95 -4.70 -21.75 -7.00
N GLU A 96 -4.28 -21.97 -8.25
CA GLU A 96 -3.66 -23.23 -8.66
C GLU A 96 -2.38 -23.51 -7.88
N LYS A 97 -1.53 -22.49 -7.68
CA LYS A 97 -0.29 -22.64 -6.92
C LYS A 97 -0.53 -22.95 -5.43
N CYS A 98 -1.65 -22.49 -4.88
CA CYS A 98 -2.02 -22.68 -3.47
C CYS A 98 -3.05 -23.80 -3.26
N ILE A 99 -3.27 -24.68 -4.24
CA ILE A 99 -4.34 -25.68 -4.20
C ILE A 99 -4.19 -26.72 -3.09
N SER A 100 -2.96 -26.95 -2.61
CA SER A 100 -2.68 -27.85 -1.48
C SER A 100 -3.04 -27.23 -0.13
N ALA A 101 -3.24 -25.92 -0.05
CA ALA A 101 -3.70 -25.26 1.16
C ALA A 101 -5.13 -25.67 1.50
N PHE A 102 -5.43 -25.73 2.79
CA PHE A 102 -6.80 -25.98 3.25
C PHE A 102 -7.73 -24.84 2.81
N GLU A 103 -7.25 -23.60 2.91
CA GLU A 103 -7.99 -22.40 2.48
C GLU A 103 -6.98 -21.34 2.03
N PHE A 104 -7.29 -20.65 0.93
CA PHE A 104 -6.48 -19.55 0.41
C PHE A 104 -7.29 -18.25 0.30
N HIS A 105 -6.90 -17.28 1.14
CA HIS A 105 -7.50 -15.95 1.19
C HIS A 105 -6.57 -14.89 0.58
N LEU A 106 -6.91 -14.41 -0.60
CA LEU A 106 -6.20 -13.30 -1.27
C LEU A 106 -6.82 -11.96 -0.88
N VAL A 107 -6.03 -11.09 -0.26
CA VAL A 107 -6.41 -9.71 0.09
C VAL A 107 -5.69 -8.74 -0.84
N ARG A 108 -6.46 -8.07 -1.69
CA ARG A 108 -5.96 -7.03 -2.60
C ARG A 108 -5.97 -5.67 -1.92
N ARG A 109 -4.85 -4.96 -1.98
CA ARG A 109 -4.72 -3.58 -1.49
C ARG A 109 -4.11 -2.70 -2.60
N PRO A 110 -4.87 -2.42 -3.67
CA PRO A 110 -4.43 -1.45 -4.68
C PRO A 110 -4.15 -0.10 -3.99
N GLN A 111 -2.97 0.43 -4.24
CA GLN A 111 -2.54 1.74 -3.79
C GLN A 111 -2.73 2.70 -4.94
N GLU A 112 -3.48 3.78 -4.71
CA GLU A 112 -3.37 4.93 -5.59
C GLU A 112 -2.03 5.59 -5.28
N GLU A 113 -1.20 5.88 -6.29
CA GLU A 113 -0.08 6.80 -6.08
C GLU A 113 -0.71 8.04 -5.45
N ALA A 114 -0.32 8.35 -4.20
CA ALA A 114 -0.66 9.62 -3.60
C ALA A 114 -0.08 10.64 -4.57
N ARG A 115 -0.94 11.27 -5.40
CA ARG A 115 -0.55 12.44 -6.19
C ARG A 115 0.23 13.28 -5.20
N SER A 116 1.52 13.52 -5.49
CA SER A 116 2.41 14.25 -4.60
C SER A 116 1.62 15.44 -4.09
N ARG A 117 1.10 15.35 -2.87
CA ARG A 117 0.37 16.46 -2.28
C ARG A 117 1.43 17.50 -2.19
N PHE A 118 1.26 18.56 -2.98
CA PHE A 118 2.06 19.76 -2.89
C PHE A 118 2.22 20.01 -1.39
N SER A 119 3.45 19.88 -0.86
CA SER A 119 3.64 20.22 0.54
C SER A 119 3.19 21.66 0.63
N MET A 120 2.15 21.90 1.41
CA MET A 120 1.63 23.23 1.67
C MET A 120 2.62 23.93 2.61
N ASP A 121 3.91 23.89 2.28
CA ASP A 121 4.86 24.84 2.83
C ASP A 121 4.42 26.21 2.33
N GLU A 122 4.40 27.16 3.24
CA GLU A 122 3.84 28.53 3.20
C GLU A 122 4.19 29.37 1.95
N SER A 123 4.96 28.83 1.01
CA SER A 123 5.46 29.47 -0.21
C SER A 123 4.47 29.59 -1.37
N VAL A 124 3.36 28.83 -1.44
CA VAL A 124 2.46 28.85 -2.63
C VAL A 124 1.87 30.25 -2.88
N ALA A 125 1.57 30.97 -1.81
CA ALA A 125 1.01 32.32 -1.87
C ALA A 125 1.99 33.37 -2.42
N ASN A 126 3.30 33.09 -2.41
CA ASN A 126 4.35 34.00 -2.86
C ASN A 126 4.90 33.65 -4.25
N LEU A 127 4.38 32.61 -4.91
CA LEU A 127 4.82 32.21 -6.23
C LEU A 127 4.03 32.95 -7.31
N THR A 128 4.74 33.40 -8.33
CA THR A 128 4.12 33.93 -9.54
C THR A 128 3.39 32.83 -10.32
N PRO A 129 2.38 33.18 -11.15
CA PRO A 129 1.65 32.21 -11.95
C PRO A 129 2.55 31.29 -12.81
N ILE A 130 3.68 31.81 -13.30
CA ILE A 130 4.61 31.04 -14.13
C ILE A 130 5.44 30.04 -13.30
N GLU A 131 5.78 30.39 -12.05
CA GLU A 131 6.48 29.48 -11.12
C GLU A 131 5.55 28.38 -10.63
N LEU A 132 4.27 28.70 -10.40
CA LEU A 132 3.24 27.71 -10.07
C LEU A 132 3.06 26.69 -11.20
N LEU A 133 3.01 27.16 -12.44
CA LEU A 133 2.93 26.29 -13.62
C LEU A 133 4.20 25.42 -13.77
N GLY A 134 5.37 25.99 -13.52
CA GLY A 134 6.65 25.27 -13.48
C GLY A 134 6.63 24.11 -12.48
N ARG A 135 6.19 24.36 -11.24
CA ARG A 135 6.06 23.32 -10.21
C ARG A 135 4.96 22.31 -10.54
N TYR A 136 3.88 22.73 -11.20
CA TYR A 136 2.82 21.83 -11.63
C TYR A 136 3.37 20.76 -12.60
N TRP A 137 4.17 21.12 -13.61
CA TRP A 137 4.75 20.13 -14.52
C TRP A 137 5.62 19.08 -13.81
N GLN A 138 6.31 19.46 -12.73
CA GLN A 138 7.11 18.53 -11.92
C GLN A 138 6.23 17.48 -11.22
N THR A 139 4.97 17.81 -10.89
CA THR A 139 4.02 16.85 -10.31
C THR A 139 3.43 15.88 -11.34
N VAL A 140 3.31 16.33 -12.60
CA VAL A 140 2.70 15.56 -13.69
C VAL A 140 3.73 14.66 -14.41
N LYS A 141 5.02 14.71 -14.00
CA LYS A 141 6.12 13.90 -14.57
C LYS A 141 6.19 13.99 -16.12
N LEU A 142 5.95 15.17 -16.69
CA LEU A 142 6.11 15.41 -18.13
C LEU A 142 7.60 15.48 -18.51
N ASP A 143 7.95 14.99 -19.69
CA ASP A 143 9.32 15.01 -20.22
C ASP A 143 9.81 16.47 -20.41
N PRO A 144 10.99 16.86 -19.89
CA PRO A 144 11.49 18.24 -19.94
C PRO A 144 11.54 18.87 -21.34
N GLY A 145 11.67 18.06 -22.38
CA GLY A 145 11.69 18.52 -23.78
C GLY A 145 10.36 19.13 -24.26
N ASN A 146 9.23 18.71 -23.69
CA ASN A 146 7.91 19.20 -24.07
C ASN A 146 7.41 20.36 -23.21
N THR A 147 8.02 20.60 -22.06
CA THR A 147 7.56 21.64 -21.11
C THR A 147 8.10 23.03 -21.46
N GLN A 148 9.29 23.13 -22.06
CA GLN A 148 9.89 24.44 -22.37
C GLN A 148 9.08 25.28 -23.38
N PRO A 149 8.60 24.74 -24.52
CA PRO A 149 7.79 25.52 -25.46
C PRO A 149 6.43 25.93 -24.87
N LEU A 150 5.83 25.04 -24.08
CA LEU A 150 4.57 25.30 -23.37
C LEU A 150 4.75 26.38 -22.30
N GLN A 151 5.90 26.43 -21.64
CA GLN A 151 6.23 27.46 -20.66
C GLN A 151 6.41 28.82 -21.29
N ALA A 152 7.09 28.89 -22.44
CA ALA A 152 7.23 30.13 -23.19
C ALA A 152 5.88 30.67 -23.66
N LEU A 153 5.01 29.80 -24.18
CA LEU A 153 3.66 30.18 -24.61
C LEU A 153 2.78 30.62 -23.43
N ALA A 154 2.85 29.93 -22.29
CA ALA A 154 2.11 30.34 -21.10
C ALA A 154 2.58 31.72 -20.59
N ALA A 155 3.88 32.00 -20.62
CA ALA A 155 4.43 33.30 -20.22
C ALA A 155 3.92 34.43 -21.13
N SER A 156 3.84 34.22 -22.44
CA SER A 156 3.32 35.24 -23.37
C SER A 156 1.84 35.54 -23.12
N ILE A 157 1.01 34.50 -22.91
CA ILE A 157 -0.42 34.65 -22.60
C ILE A 157 -0.61 35.39 -21.28
N ILE A 158 0.14 35.03 -20.24
CA ILE A 158 0.05 35.68 -18.93
C ILE A 158 0.44 37.17 -19.04
N GLN A 159 1.48 37.48 -19.82
CA GLN A 159 1.93 38.85 -20.04
C GLN A 159 0.90 39.69 -20.82
N GLU A 160 0.28 39.11 -21.86
CA GLU A 160 -0.75 39.77 -22.67
C GLU A 160 -1.98 40.12 -21.82
N VAL A 161 -2.48 39.16 -21.03
CA VAL A 161 -3.65 39.36 -20.16
C VAL A 161 -3.35 40.32 -19.01
N SER A 162 -2.15 40.25 -18.42
CA SER A 162 -1.76 41.17 -17.34
C SER A 162 -1.53 42.60 -17.86
N GLY A 163 -1.00 42.74 -19.08
CA GLY A 163 -0.85 44.04 -19.75
C GLY A 163 -2.19 44.67 -20.15
N MET A 164 -3.17 43.87 -20.58
CA MET A 164 -4.53 44.36 -20.85
C MET A 164 -5.24 44.88 -19.59
N ALA A 165 -4.99 44.28 -18.42
CA ALA A 165 -5.57 44.73 -17.16
C ALA A 165 -5.07 46.12 -16.71
N GLU A 166 -3.84 46.51 -17.05
CA GLU A 166 -3.30 47.85 -16.74
C GLU A 166 -3.83 48.94 -17.69
N VAL A 167 -4.14 48.60 -18.94
CA VAL A 167 -4.64 49.55 -19.94
C VAL A 167 -6.12 49.92 -19.69
N ASP A 168 -6.94 48.97 -19.20
CA ASP A 168 -8.35 49.22 -18.86
C ASP A 168 -8.54 50.09 -17.60
N LEU A 169 -7.51 50.22 -16.75
CA LEU A 169 -7.53 51.12 -15.59
C LEU A 169 -7.23 52.58 -15.94
N GLN A 170 -6.55 52.83 -17.08
CA GLN A 170 -6.19 54.18 -17.52
C GLN A 170 -7.22 54.81 -18.47
N SER A 171 -8.08 54.00 -19.11
CA SER A 171 -9.13 54.48 -20.03
C SER A 171 -10.43 54.93 -19.34
N GLY A 172 -10.55 54.73 -18.02
CA GLY A 172 -11.73 55.11 -17.22
C GLY A 172 -11.70 56.51 -16.59
N VAL A 173 -10.69 57.33 -16.87
CA VAL A 173 -10.55 58.70 -16.31
C VAL A 173 -10.33 59.69 -17.45
N ASN A 174 -11.36 59.95 -18.26
CA ASN A 174 -11.56 61.20 -18.99
C ASN A 174 -12.94 61.20 -19.66
N GLU A 175 -13.97 61.53 -18.89
CA GLU A 175 -15.14 62.31 -19.32
C GLU A 175 -15.45 63.36 -18.24
#